data_AF-A0AAW9DLP6-F1
#
_entry.id   AF-A0AAW9DLP6-F1
#
_cell.length_a   1.000
_cell.length_b   1.000
_cell.length_c   1.000
_cell.angle_alpha   90.00
_cell.angle_beta   90.00
_cell.angle_gamma   90.00
#
_symmetry.space_group_name_H-M   'P 1'
#
loop_
_entity.id
_entity.type
_entity.pdbx_description
1 polymer ?
#
loop_
_entity_poly.entity_id
_entity_poly.type
_entity_poly.pdbx_seq_one_letter_code
_entity_poly.pdbx_strand_id
1 'polypeptide(L)'
;SNVPFANIRIADNRYDKPYMIHDYFVKKSLDLVHDGGQVAIISSTGTMDKRTENILQDIRETTEFLGGVRLPDSTFKAIAGTNVTTDMLFFQKHLNKGYVTDDLAFSGSIRYEKDSRIWLNPYFDGEYNSQVLGTYEVR
;
A
#
# COMPACT_ATOMS: atom_id res chain seq x y z
N SER A 1 -4.03 4.02 10.89
CA SER A 1 -2.85 4.88 11.16
C SER A 1 -2.62 5.82 9.99
N ASN A 2 -2.32 7.09 10.23
CA ASN A 2 -1.81 8.00 9.20
C ASN A 2 -0.27 7.95 9.26
N VAL A 3 0.34 7.32 8.26
CA VAL A 3 1.77 6.99 8.30
C VAL A 3 2.59 8.17 7.77
N PRO A 4 3.73 8.55 8.40
CA PRO A 4 4.52 9.68 7.93
C PRO A 4 4.96 9.55 6.47
N PHE A 5 4.92 10.64 5.72
CA PHE A 5 5.29 10.73 4.29
C PHE A 5 6.79 10.89 4.01
N ALA A 6 7.64 10.64 5.02
CA ALA A 6 9.07 10.83 4.90
C ALA A 6 9.72 9.69 4.09
N ASN A 7 10.70 10.00 3.25
CA ASN A 7 11.48 8.99 2.55
C ASN A 7 12.67 8.51 3.41
N ILE A 8 12.36 7.84 4.52
CA ILE A 8 13.37 7.29 5.44
C ILE A 8 13.19 5.79 5.60
N ARG A 9 14.30 5.08 5.87
CA ARG A 9 14.28 3.66 6.23
C ARG A 9 14.37 3.49 7.74
N ILE A 10 13.59 2.56 8.27
CA ILE A 10 13.56 2.17 9.67
C ILE A 10 14.25 0.81 9.81
N ALA A 11 15.30 0.76 10.61
CA ALA A 11 15.92 -0.48 11.06
C ALA A 11 15.32 -0.88 12.41
N ASP A 12 14.66 -2.02 12.47
CA ASP A 12 14.11 -2.63 13.70
C ASP A 12 14.69 -4.04 13.79
N ASN A 13 15.36 -4.37 14.90
CA ASN A 13 16.06 -5.63 15.09
C ASN A 13 15.16 -6.87 15.05
N ARG A 14 13.83 -6.68 15.04
CA ARG A 14 12.85 -7.76 14.85
C ARG A 14 12.67 -8.19 13.40
N TYR A 15 13.27 -7.46 12.45
CA TYR A 15 13.14 -7.71 11.02
C TYR A 15 14.51 -7.90 10.37
N ASP A 16 14.55 -8.76 9.35
CA ASP A 16 15.80 -9.14 8.67
C ASP A 16 16.37 -8.05 7.76
N LYS A 17 15.57 -7.02 7.45
CA LYS A 17 15.96 -5.89 6.60
C LYS A 17 15.28 -4.59 7.04
N PRO A 18 15.89 -3.43 6.76
CA PRO A 18 15.26 -2.14 6.98
C PRO A 18 14.18 -1.86 5.94
N TYR A 19 13.05 -1.32 6.40
CA TYR A 19 11.89 -0.99 5.58
C TYR A 19 11.77 0.52 5.38
N MET A 20 11.24 0.97 4.24
CA MET A 20 10.75 2.35 4.15
C MET A 20 9.72 2.60 5.24
N ILE A 21 9.65 3.80 5.81
CA ILE A 21 8.76 4.09 6.96
C ILE A 21 7.31 3.66 6.69
N HIS A 22 6.82 3.85 5.46
CA HIS A 22 5.51 3.40 5.01
C HIS A 22 5.30 1.90 5.16
N ASP A 23 6.23 1.12 4.62
CA ASP A 23 6.21 -0.34 4.66
C ASP A 23 6.40 -0.85 6.10
N TYR A 24 7.26 -0.18 6.86
CA TYR A 24 7.51 -0.50 8.27
C TYR A 24 6.21 -0.43 9.05
N PHE A 25 5.44 0.66 8.93
CA PHE A 25 4.19 0.79 9.67
C PHE A 25 3.11 -0.19 9.19
N VAL A 26 3.07 -0.55 7.89
CA VAL A 26 2.19 -1.62 7.39
C VAL A 26 2.53 -2.95 8.05
N LYS A 27 3.77 -3.41 7.89
CA LYS A 27 4.23 -4.69 8.44
C LYS A 27 4.12 -4.72 9.96
N LYS A 28 4.56 -3.66 10.64
CA LYS A 28 4.52 -3.56 12.10
C LYS A 28 3.10 -3.61 12.65
N SER A 29 2.16 -2.91 12.01
CA SER A 29 0.76 -2.91 12.45
C SER A 29 0.14 -4.31 12.31
N LEU A 30 0.40 -4.99 11.19
CA LEU A 30 -0.07 -6.35 10.94
C LEU A 30 0.55 -7.37 11.91
N ASP A 31 1.83 -7.24 12.24
CA ASP A 31 2.48 -8.11 13.20
C ASP A 31 1.91 -7.94 14.61
N LEU A 32 1.53 -6.71 14.99
CA LEU A 32 1.03 -6.37 16.33
C LEU A 32 -0.44 -6.72 16.56
N VAL A 33 -1.28 -6.73 15.53
CA VAL A 33 -2.69 -7.14 15.69
C VAL A 33 -2.79 -8.66 15.93
N HIS A 34 -3.83 -9.07 16.67
CA HIS A 34 -4.14 -10.48 16.84
C HIS A 34 -4.57 -11.11 15.50
N ASP A 35 -4.54 -12.44 15.41
CA ASP A 35 -5.04 -13.15 14.23
C ASP A 35 -6.52 -12.83 14.00
N GLY A 36 -6.90 -12.48 12.78
CA GLY A 36 -8.20 -11.92 12.43
C GLY A 36 -8.35 -10.41 12.69
N GLY A 37 -7.34 -9.75 13.27
CA GLY A 37 -7.34 -8.31 13.49
C GLY A 37 -7.17 -7.51 12.20
N GLN A 38 -7.82 -6.35 12.14
CA GLN A 38 -7.83 -5.48 10.96
C GLN A 38 -6.95 -4.25 11.13
N VAL A 39 -6.35 -3.80 10.04
CA VAL A 39 -5.46 -2.65 9.97
C VAL A 39 -5.92 -1.74 8.84
N ALA A 40 -6.26 -0.50 9.18
CA ALA A 40 -6.54 0.57 8.22
C ALA A 40 -5.36 1.56 8.20
N ILE A 41 -4.79 1.82 7.03
CA ILE A 41 -3.61 2.67 6.85
C ILE A 41 -3.87 3.72 5.77
N ILE A 42 -3.45 4.94 6.04
CA ILE A 42 -3.28 5.97 5.02
C ILE A 42 -1.77 6.05 4.73
N SER A 43 -1.38 5.82 3.47
CA SER A 43 0.00 5.85 3.01
C SER A 43 0.10 6.53 1.64
N SER A 44 1.30 6.90 1.22
CA SER A 44 1.50 7.32 -0.17
C SER A 44 1.29 6.16 -1.14
N THR A 45 1.06 6.44 -2.42
CA THR A 45 1.01 5.40 -3.48
C THR A 45 2.29 4.56 -3.55
N GLY A 46 3.40 5.04 -2.97
CA GLY A 46 4.66 4.31 -2.85
C GLY A 46 4.60 3.03 -2.02
N THR A 47 3.48 2.72 -1.34
CA THR A 47 3.24 1.38 -0.77
C THR A 47 2.77 0.41 -1.86
N MET A 48 1.78 0.80 -2.67
CA MET A 48 1.11 -0.10 -3.62
C MET A 48 1.84 -0.16 -4.97
N ASP A 49 2.32 0.98 -5.47
CA ASP A 49 2.92 1.16 -6.80
C ASP A 49 4.44 0.96 -6.80
N LYS A 50 5.00 0.40 -5.72
CA LYS A 50 6.43 0.21 -5.57
C LYS A 50 6.95 -0.88 -6.53
N ARG A 51 7.99 -0.52 -7.30
CA ARG A 51 8.62 -1.36 -8.32
C ARG A 51 9.41 -2.54 -7.76
N THR A 52 10.17 -2.31 -6.69
CA THR A 52 11.11 -3.28 -6.11
C THR A 52 11.03 -3.22 -4.59
N GLU A 53 11.37 -4.32 -3.90
CA GLU A 53 11.25 -4.41 -2.43
C GLU A 53 9.82 -4.11 -1.94
N ASN A 54 8.82 -4.56 -2.69
CA ASN A 54 7.43 -4.27 -2.39
C ASN A 54 7.00 -5.07 -1.14
N ILE A 55 6.58 -4.34 -0.09
CA ILE A 55 6.10 -4.91 1.18
C ILE A 55 4.93 -5.87 1.00
N LEU A 56 4.16 -5.73 -0.07
CA LEU A 56 3.05 -6.61 -0.38
C LEU A 56 3.51 -8.08 -0.50
N GLN A 57 4.69 -8.35 -1.08
CA GLN A 57 5.21 -9.72 -1.13
C GLN A 57 5.58 -10.25 0.26
N ASP A 58 6.09 -9.39 1.13
CA ASP A 58 6.50 -9.76 2.50
C ASP A 58 5.30 -10.08 3.41
N ILE A 59 4.08 -9.64 3.07
CA ILE A 59 2.88 -9.81 3.90
C ILE A 59 1.82 -10.73 3.27
N ARG A 60 1.93 -11.09 1.98
CA ARG A 60 0.92 -11.86 1.23
C ARG A 60 0.55 -13.23 1.84
N GLU A 61 1.47 -13.85 2.57
CA GLU A 61 1.28 -15.20 3.15
C GLU A 61 0.63 -15.15 4.53
N THR A 62 0.38 -13.95 5.05
CA THR A 62 -0.14 -13.74 6.40
C THR A 62 -1.28 -12.74 6.46
N THR A 63 -1.65 -12.16 5.33
CA THR A 63 -2.52 -10.98 5.28
C THR A 63 -3.49 -11.08 4.12
N GLU A 64 -4.77 -10.85 4.41
CA GLU A 64 -5.81 -10.63 3.43
C GLU A 64 -5.96 -9.12 3.14
N PHE A 65 -6.12 -8.77 1.87
CA PHE A 65 -6.42 -7.39 1.49
C PHE A 65 -7.92 -7.20 1.39
N LEU A 66 -8.47 -6.34 2.23
CA LEU A 66 -9.91 -6.08 2.31
C LEU A 66 -10.37 -5.02 1.30
N GLY A 67 -9.43 -4.21 0.82
CA GLY A 67 -9.64 -3.22 -0.21
C GLY A 67 -8.85 -1.93 0.01
N GLY A 68 -8.93 -1.03 -0.95
CA GLY A 68 -8.22 0.24 -0.91
C GLY A 68 -8.86 1.30 -1.80
N VAL A 69 -8.73 2.55 -1.37
CA VAL A 69 -9.22 3.72 -2.08
C VAL A 69 -8.04 4.64 -2.37
N ARG A 70 -7.83 5.00 -3.64
CA ARG A 70 -6.85 6.01 -4.04
C ARG A 70 -7.48 7.39 -4.00
N LEU A 71 -6.86 8.29 -3.23
CA LEU A 71 -7.33 9.65 -3.00
C LEU A 71 -6.65 10.64 -3.94
N PRO A 72 -7.31 11.75 -4.33
CA PRO A 72 -6.70 12.82 -5.10
C PRO A 72 -5.47 13.40 -4.42
N ASP A 73 -4.49 13.86 -5.21
CA ASP A 73 -3.26 14.51 -4.76
C ASP A 73 -3.50 15.79 -3.93
N SER A 74 -4.68 16.40 -4.07
CA SER A 74 -5.13 17.58 -3.34
C SER A 74 -5.62 17.28 -1.91
N THR A 75 -5.86 16.02 -1.54
CA THR A 75 -6.51 15.65 -0.27
C THR A 75 -5.74 16.12 0.96
N PHE A 76 -4.41 16.05 0.92
CA PHE A 76 -3.55 16.49 2.03
C PHE A 76 -2.89 17.84 1.80
N LYS A 77 -3.17 18.51 0.67
CA LYS A 77 -2.57 19.81 0.34
C LYS A 77 -2.98 20.90 1.33
N ALA A 78 -4.25 20.94 1.70
CA ALA A 78 -4.80 21.96 2.60
C ALA A 78 -4.37 21.76 4.06
N ILE A 79 -4.04 20.52 4.47
CA ILE A 79 -3.78 20.17 5.86
C ILE A 79 -2.28 19.95 6.13
N ALA A 80 -1.56 19.34 5.19
CA ALA A 80 -0.16 18.92 5.35
C ALA A 80 0.81 19.63 4.40
N GLY A 81 0.32 20.46 3.47
CA GLY A 81 1.16 21.26 2.56
C GLY A 81 1.93 20.43 1.52
N THR A 82 1.56 19.17 1.28
CA THR A 82 2.20 18.29 0.29
C THR A 82 1.22 17.90 -0.81
N ASN A 83 1.71 17.71 -2.04
CA ASN A 83 0.94 17.17 -3.18
C ASN A 83 1.26 15.67 -3.32
N VAL A 84 1.00 14.89 -2.28
CA VAL A 84 1.24 13.43 -2.30
C VAL A 84 -0.08 12.74 -2.59
N THR A 85 -0.14 11.97 -3.68
CA THR A 85 -1.22 11.01 -3.90
C THR A 85 -1.15 9.92 -2.83
N THR A 86 -2.28 9.64 -2.21
CA THR A 86 -2.34 8.72 -1.06
C THR A 86 -3.39 7.65 -1.28
N ASP A 87 -3.14 6.49 -0.67
CA ASP A 87 -4.05 5.37 -0.64
C ASP A 87 -4.53 5.18 0.81
N MET A 88 -5.83 4.94 0.97
CA MET A 88 -6.42 4.37 2.19
C MET A 88 -6.57 2.87 1.97
N LEU A 89 -5.83 2.07 2.73
CA LEU A 89 -5.70 0.63 2.55
C LEU A 89 -6.20 -0.12 3.78
N PHE A 90 -6.90 -1.23 3.55
CA PHE A 90 -7.47 -2.08 4.57
C PHE A 90 -6.92 -3.50 4.44
N PHE A 91 -6.38 -4.01 5.53
CA PHE A 91 -5.78 -5.34 5.60
C PHE A 91 -6.34 -6.10 6.82
N GLN A 92 -6.33 -7.43 6.74
CA GLN A 92 -6.64 -8.30 7.87
C GLN A 92 -5.54 -9.33 8.05
N LYS A 93 -5.06 -9.50 9.29
CA LYS A 93 -4.14 -10.59 9.61
C LYS A 93 -4.88 -11.91 9.50
N HIS A 94 -4.36 -12.82 8.69
CA HIS A 94 -5.03 -14.07 8.41
C HIS A 94 -4.92 -15.05 9.59
N LEU A 95 -5.99 -15.83 9.82
CA LEU A 95 -6.06 -16.81 10.91
C LEU A 95 -5.20 -18.05 10.64
N ASN A 96 -5.16 -18.51 9.38
CA ASN A 96 -4.37 -19.65 8.95
C ASN A 96 -2.92 -19.25 8.64
N LYS A 97 -1.94 -19.98 9.21
CA LYS A 97 -0.50 -19.77 9.01
C LYS A 97 0.07 -20.38 7.72
N GLY A 98 -0.73 -21.16 6.99
CA GLY A 98 -0.42 -21.64 5.64
C GLY A 98 -1.16 -20.90 4.54
N TYR A 99 -1.66 -19.70 4.81
CA TYR A 99 -2.38 -18.87 3.83
C TYR A 99 -1.42 -18.35 2.77
N VAL A 100 -1.87 -18.34 1.53
CA VAL A 100 -1.22 -17.64 0.42
C VAL A 100 -2.34 -17.13 -0.47
N THR A 101 -2.29 -15.85 -0.82
CA THR A 101 -3.25 -15.23 -1.73
C THR A 101 -2.65 -14.98 -3.10
N ASP A 102 -3.48 -15.10 -4.14
CA ASP A 102 -3.22 -14.66 -5.50
C ASP A 102 -3.99 -13.36 -5.84
N ASP A 103 -4.53 -12.67 -4.83
CA ASP A 103 -5.26 -11.41 -5.00
C ASP A 103 -4.43 -10.38 -5.76
N LEU A 104 -5.09 -9.70 -6.71
CA LEU A 104 -4.51 -8.74 -7.63
C LEU A 104 -3.71 -7.63 -6.93
N ALA A 105 -4.12 -7.21 -5.74
CA ALA A 105 -3.41 -6.21 -4.95
C ALA A 105 -1.98 -6.65 -4.62
N PHE A 106 -1.74 -7.96 -4.44
CA PHE A 106 -0.42 -8.53 -4.16
C PHE A 106 0.38 -8.88 -5.41
N SER A 107 -0.13 -8.62 -6.62
CA SER A 107 0.62 -8.88 -7.88
C SER A 107 1.84 -7.97 -8.08
N GLY A 108 1.91 -6.87 -7.33
CA GLY A 108 2.92 -5.84 -7.48
C GLY A 108 2.60 -4.85 -8.61
N SER A 109 3.44 -3.83 -8.78
CA SER A 109 3.21 -2.82 -9.81
C SER A 109 3.62 -3.32 -11.19
N ILE A 110 2.81 -3.03 -12.21
CA ILE A 110 3.13 -3.21 -13.62
C ILE A 110 3.30 -1.86 -14.33
N ARG A 111 3.81 -1.86 -15.55
CA ARG A 111 3.82 -0.66 -16.39
C ARG A 111 2.38 -0.32 -16.80
N TYR A 112 1.98 0.94 -16.61
CA TYR A 112 0.65 1.37 -17.01
C TYR A 112 0.53 1.45 -18.53
N GLU A 113 -0.53 0.88 -19.10
CA GLU A 113 -0.68 0.75 -20.56
C GLU A 113 -0.77 2.11 -21.27
N LYS A 114 -1.47 3.08 -20.66
CA LYS A 114 -1.66 4.42 -21.26
C LYS A 114 -0.43 5.31 -21.12
N ASP A 115 0.44 5.03 -20.14
CA ASP A 115 1.72 5.74 -19.97
C ASP A 115 2.77 4.81 -19.37
N SER A 116 3.66 4.33 -20.24
CA SER A 116 4.73 3.40 -19.87
C SER A 116 5.75 3.97 -18.89
N ARG A 117 5.72 5.26 -18.54
CA ARG A 117 6.59 5.83 -17.50
C ARG A 117 6.07 5.54 -16.09
N ILE A 118 4.77 5.30 -15.99
CA ILE A 118 4.05 5.07 -14.74
C ILE A 118 4.12 3.58 -14.39
N TRP A 119 4.37 3.31 -13.12
CA TRP A 119 4.18 1.99 -12.53
C TRP A 119 2.95 2.06 -11.64
N LEU A 120 2.07 1.09 -11.80
CA LEU A 120 0.77 1.09 -11.16
C LEU A 120 0.48 -0.31 -10.65
N ASN A 121 0.02 -0.42 -9.41
CA ASN A 121 -0.60 -1.65 -8.95
C ASN A 121 -1.90 -1.87 -9.74
N PRO A 122 -2.09 -3.01 -10.43
CA PRO A 122 -3.28 -3.26 -11.25
C PRO A 122 -4.59 -3.08 -10.48
N TYR A 123 -4.59 -3.27 -9.16
CA TYR A 123 -5.75 -2.99 -8.31
C TYR A 123 -6.31 -1.56 -8.48
N PHE A 124 -5.48 -0.57 -8.85
CA PHE A 124 -5.87 0.83 -9.04
C PHE A 124 -5.92 1.28 -10.50
N ASP A 125 -5.93 0.37 -11.48
CA ASP A 125 -5.95 0.75 -12.90
C ASP A 125 -7.27 1.41 -13.38
N GLY A 126 -8.32 1.31 -12.57
CA GLY A 126 -9.64 1.87 -12.83
C GLY A 126 -10.53 0.99 -13.71
N GLU A 127 -10.03 -0.14 -14.20
CA GLU A 127 -10.78 -1.12 -14.99
C GLU A 127 -11.29 -2.26 -14.11
N TYR A 128 -10.46 -2.75 -13.17
CA TYR A 128 -10.84 -3.83 -12.25
C TYR A 128 -11.47 -3.34 -10.95
N ASN A 129 -11.26 -2.08 -10.57
CA ASN A 129 -11.82 -1.52 -9.34
C ASN A 129 -12.21 -0.05 -9.48
N SER A 130 -13.49 0.23 -9.25
CA SER A 130 -14.07 1.58 -9.28
C SER A 130 -13.79 2.42 -8.04
N GLN A 131 -13.02 1.92 -7.06
CA GLN A 131 -12.63 2.64 -5.84
C GLN A 131 -11.48 3.64 -6.03
N VAL A 132 -11.18 4.04 -7.27
CA VAL A 132 -10.34 5.22 -7.54
C VAL A 132 -11.24 6.46 -7.50
N LEU A 133 -11.13 7.26 -6.43
CA LEU A 133 -11.85 8.53 -6.34
C LEU A 133 -11.03 9.64 -7.04
N GLY A 134 -11.15 9.77 -8.36
CA GLY A 134 -10.48 10.82 -9.16
C GLY A 134 -10.19 10.42 -10.62
N THR A 135 -9.58 11.31 -11.40
CA THR A 135 -9.07 11.04 -12.76
C THR A 135 -7.55 11.08 -12.78
N TYR A 136 -6.92 10.18 -13.53
CA TYR A 136 -5.48 10.26 -13.82
C TYR A 136 -5.23 11.42 -14.79
N GLU A 137 -4.73 12.55 -14.29
CA GLU A 137 -4.19 13.62 -15.12
C GLU A 137 -2.69 13.77 -14.85
N VAL A 138 -1.87 13.56 -15.88
CA VAL A 138 -0.44 13.87 -15.83
C VAL A 138 -0.28 15.35 -16.23
N ARG A 139 0.38 16.15 -15.39
CA ARG A 139 0.97 17.43 -15.80
C ARG A 139 2.39 17.22 -16.30
#